data_AF-A0A524FMV4-F1
#
_entry.id   AF-A0A524FMV4-F1
#
_cell.length_a   1.000
_cell.length_b   1.000
_cell.length_c   1.000
_cell.angle_alpha   90.00
_cell.angle_beta   90.00
_cell.angle_gamma   90.00
#
_symmetry.space_group_name_H-M   'P 1'
#
loop_
_entity.id
_entity.type
_entity.pdbx_description
1 polymer ?
#
loop_
_entity_poly.entity_id
_entity_poly.type
_entity_poly.pdbx_seq_one_letter_code
_entity_poly.pdbx_strand_id
1 'polypeptide(L)'
;MSQENIKNKFKIRKRIKWDNNCVEVSHCCAEPCVEIRDGNEVCLNCGITFQRNYVGNERRAYDAEEIKNRRQTEPMWRDFGPRTILPNRKIDYTGNSINAKNALLFSRLSKIQRSLITSLERNLWEAKPKLKMVISKLNLPEYVKDTAWRIYCEVAKKKLTMGRSIDGFIAASLYAAIRIHEFPKVLDDVVDASMTPRHTIFRSLSLIIKEILPELNLKYHPITTEHLVYRFGNNLNLPINIQRDALNLLAIVSKNKSIWIGKDPKGLAASVIYLIAKQNNRKITQKDLASIAGITEVTLRSRIKDIKKMT
;
A
#
# COMPACT_ATOMS: atom_id res chain seq x y z
N MET A 1 13.84 -11.09 42.73
CA MET A 1 13.09 -12.31 42.31
C MET A 1 11.87 -12.44 43.19
N SER A 2 10.70 -12.04 42.72
CA SER A 2 9.41 -12.34 43.36
C SER A 2 8.46 -12.84 42.27
N GLN A 3 7.82 -13.99 42.55
CA GLN A 3 7.09 -14.84 41.61
C GLN A 3 5.75 -14.25 41.11
N GLU A 4 5.48 -12.97 41.39
CA GLU A 4 4.16 -12.36 41.16
C GLU A 4 3.99 -11.77 39.75
N ASN A 5 5.08 -11.42 39.06
CA ASN A 5 5.01 -10.78 37.75
C ASN A 5 4.77 -11.74 36.57
N ILE A 6 4.81 -13.05 36.79
CA ILE A 6 4.57 -14.06 35.73
C ILE A 6 3.07 -14.40 35.61
N LYS A 7 2.25 -14.14 36.65
CA LYS A 7 0.82 -14.50 36.65
C LYS A 7 -0.09 -13.56 35.84
N ASN A 8 0.36 -12.34 35.52
CA ASN A 8 -0.50 -11.33 34.88
C ASN A 8 -0.50 -11.34 33.33
N LYS A 9 0.27 -12.22 32.68
CA LYS A 9 0.31 -12.30 31.20
C LYS A 9 -0.74 -13.23 30.56
N PHE A 10 -1.52 -13.97 31.36
CA PHE A 10 -2.48 -14.96 30.85
C PHE A 10 -3.96 -14.54 30.90
N LYS A 11 -4.30 -13.33 31.36
CA LYS A 11 -5.70 -12.87 31.50
C LYS A 11 -6.14 -11.92 30.37
N ILE A 12 -6.07 -12.37 29.12
CA ILE A 12 -6.93 -11.83 28.05
C ILE A 12 -7.35 -13.00 27.14
N ARG A 13 -8.18 -13.91 27.66
CA ARG A 13 -8.88 -14.90 26.84
C ARG A 13 -10.25 -14.32 26.47
N LYS A 14 -10.46 -14.07 25.17
CA LYS A 14 -11.71 -13.54 24.61
C LYS A 14 -12.89 -14.43 25.05
N ARG A 15 -13.86 -13.85 25.77
CA ARG A 15 -15.18 -14.46 25.95
C ARG A 15 -15.90 -14.44 24.61
N ILE A 16 -16.02 -15.60 23.96
CA ILE A 16 -16.88 -15.79 22.79
C ILE A 16 -18.31 -15.87 23.30
N LYS A 17 -19.19 -14.94 22.85
CA LYS A 17 -20.64 -15.02 23.09
C LYS A 17 -21.21 -16.14 22.21
N TRP A 18 -21.98 -17.04 22.81
CA TRP A 18 -22.67 -18.11 22.11
C TRP A 18 -24.00 -17.60 21.55
N ASP A 19 -24.21 -17.80 20.25
CA ASP A 19 -25.52 -17.69 19.61
C ASP A 19 -26.24 -19.03 19.78
N ASN A 20 -27.37 -19.01 20.48
CA ASN A 20 -28.16 -20.18 20.86
C ASN A 20 -28.98 -20.69 19.66
N ASN A 21 -28.36 -21.37 18.70
CA ASN A 21 -29.12 -22.23 17.79
C ASN A 21 -28.36 -23.51 17.44
N CYS A 22 -28.96 -24.62 17.89
CA CYS A 22 -28.75 -26.01 17.48
C CYS A 22 -27.41 -26.66 17.87
N VAL A 23 -27.35 -27.27 19.06
CA VAL A 23 -27.02 -28.69 19.35
C VAL A 23 -27.39 -28.90 20.83
N GLU A 24 -28.00 -30.03 21.20
CA GLU A 24 -28.20 -30.43 22.60
C GLU A 24 -26.83 -30.62 23.29
N VAL A 25 -26.28 -29.53 23.84
CA VAL A 25 -25.05 -29.58 24.62
C VAL A 25 -25.42 -29.99 26.04
N SER A 26 -25.13 -31.23 26.41
CA SER A 26 -25.04 -31.67 27.80
C SER A 26 -24.28 -30.60 28.59
N HIS A 27 -24.92 -30.00 29.59
CA HIS A 27 -24.40 -28.83 30.30
C HIS A 27 -22.90 -28.95 30.64
N CYS A 28 -22.12 -28.00 30.14
CA CYS A 28 -20.71 -27.87 30.52
C CYS A 28 -20.57 -27.28 31.93
N CYS A 29 -19.37 -27.37 32.53
CA CYS A 29 -19.04 -26.75 33.81
C CYS A 29 -19.25 -25.22 33.80
N ALA A 30 -19.47 -24.63 34.98
CA ALA A 30 -19.78 -23.19 35.15
C ALA A 30 -18.73 -22.24 34.54
N GLU A 31 -17.46 -22.65 34.45
CA GLU A 31 -16.40 -21.91 33.78
C GLU A 31 -15.67 -22.82 32.76
N PRO A 32 -16.15 -22.91 31.51
CA PRO A 32 -15.52 -23.75 30.50
C PRO A 32 -14.20 -23.15 30.00
N CYS A 33 -13.14 -23.96 30.02
CA CYS A 33 -11.85 -23.61 29.43
C CYS A 33 -11.65 -24.37 28.12
N VAL A 34 -12.14 -23.82 27.01
CA VAL A 34 -12.11 -24.49 25.70
C VAL A 34 -10.74 -24.32 25.02
N GLU A 35 -10.12 -25.44 24.64
CA GLU A 35 -8.90 -25.49 23.82
C GLU A 35 -9.07 -26.47 22.65
N ILE A 36 -8.33 -26.23 21.56
CA ILE A 36 -8.35 -27.09 20.37
C ILE A 36 -7.33 -28.21 20.59
N ARG A 37 -7.79 -29.45 20.70
CA ARG A 37 -6.95 -30.65 20.74
C ARG A 37 -7.43 -31.67 19.72
N ASP A 38 -6.50 -32.19 18.93
CA ASP A 38 -6.75 -33.25 17.93
C ASP A 38 -7.93 -32.93 16.99
N GLY A 39 -8.05 -31.66 16.60
CA GLY A 39 -9.13 -31.20 15.72
C GLY A 39 -10.51 -31.12 16.39
N ASN A 40 -10.59 -31.16 17.72
CA ASN A 40 -11.83 -31.00 18.48
C ASN A 40 -11.72 -29.80 19.43
N GLU A 41 -12.84 -29.11 19.64
CA GLU A 41 -12.97 -28.11 20.69
C GLU A 41 -13.35 -28.81 21.99
N VAL A 42 -12.41 -28.86 22.93
CA VAL A 42 -12.55 -29.60 24.18
C VAL A 42 -12.44 -28.65 25.37
N CYS A 43 -13.35 -28.77 26.33
CA CYS A 43 -13.18 -28.12 27.62
C CYS A 43 -12.12 -28.84 28.46
N LEU A 44 -11.04 -28.16 28.85
CA LEU A 44 -10.00 -28.72 29.73
C LEU A 44 -10.51 -29.05 31.13
N ASN A 45 -11.55 -28.36 31.61
CA ASN A 45 -12.04 -28.50 32.98
C ASN A 45 -12.94 -29.73 33.18
N CYS A 46 -13.77 -30.07 32.19
CA CYS A 46 -14.72 -31.20 32.28
C CYS A 46 -14.56 -32.26 31.18
N GLY A 47 -13.69 -32.04 30.19
CA GLY A 47 -13.44 -32.98 29.10
C GLY A 47 -14.53 -33.05 28.03
N ILE A 48 -15.62 -32.27 28.15
CA ILE A 48 -16.69 -32.24 27.15
C ILE A 48 -16.15 -31.72 25.82
N THR A 49 -16.40 -32.48 24.77
CA THR A 49 -16.11 -32.12 23.38
C THR A 49 -17.34 -31.45 22.77
N PHE A 50 -17.22 -30.20 22.34
CA PHE A 50 -18.35 -29.46 21.78
C PHE A 50 -18.55 -29.78 20.31
N GLN A 51 -17.52 -29.55 19.49
CA GLN A 51 -17.55 -29.77 18.06
C GLN A 51 -16.18 -30.25 17.56
N ARG A 52 -16.21 -30.98 16.44
CA ARG A 52 -15.01 -31.18 15.63
C ARG A 52 -14.71 -29.87 14.91
N ASN A 53 -13.55 -29.31 15.17
CA ASN A 53 -13.02 -28.19 14.41
C ASN A 53 -12.48 -28.74 13.08
N TYR A 54 -13.34 -28.73 12.06
CA TYR A 54 -12.91 -29.01 10.70
C TYR A 54 -12.01 -27.86 10.23
N VAL A 55 -10.72 -28.13 10.11
CA VAL A 55 -9.83 -27.25 9.36
C VAL A 55 -10.27 -27.36 7.89
N GLY A 56 -11.07 -26.39 7.43
CA GLY A 56 -11.45 -26.30 6.01
C GLY A 56 -10.19 -26.30 5.14
N ASN A 57 -10.27 -26.94 3.96
CA ASN A 57 -9.19 -27.20 2.99
C ASN A 57 -7.82 -26.71 3.47
N GLU A 58 -6.98 -27.60 4.01
CA GLU A 58 -5.62 -27.28 4.43
C GLU A 58 -4.87 -26.61 3.27
N ARG A 59 -4.81 -25.28 3.27
CA ARG A 59 -4.22 -24.48 2.18
C ARG A 59 -2.69 -24.60 2.14
N ARG A 60 -2.11 -25.38 3.05
CA ARG A 60 -0.68 -25.54 3.20
C ARG A 60 -0.17 -26.46 2.10
N ALA A 61 0.53 -25.87 1.13
CA ALA A 61 1.28 -26.59 0.12
C ALA A 61 2.76 -26.32 0.37
N TYR A 62 3.57 -27.37 0.41
CA TYR A 62 4.98 -27.28 0.74
C TYR A 62 5.85 -27.13 -0.50
N ASP A 63 5.36 -27.61 -1.64
CA ASP A 63 6.05 -27.57 -2.91
C ASP A 63 5.32 -26.75 -3.98
N ALA A 64 6.09 -26.24 -4.95
CA ALA A 64 5.57 -25.45 -6.06
C ALA A 64 4.64 -26.25 -6.98
N GLU A 65 4.86 -27.56 -7.13
CA GLU A 65 3.99 -28.44 -7.92
C GLU A 65 2.65 -28.65 -7.22
N GLU A 66 2.68 -28.85 -5.91
CA GLU A 66 1.48 -28.99 -5.08
C GLU A 66 0.61 -27.72 -5.13
N ILE A 67 1.25 -26.53 -5.10
CA ILE A 67 0.57 -25.24 -5.30
C ILE A 67 -0.10 -25.19 -6.68
N LYS A 68 0.60 -25.59 -7.75
CA LYS A 68 0.05 -25.55 -9.12
C LYS A 68 -1.14 -26.49 -9.28
N ASN A 69 -1.08 -27.69 -8.72
CA ASN A 69 -2.16 -28.69 -8.79
C ASN A 69 -3.41 -28.19 -8.07
N ARG A 70 -3.27 -27.57 -6.90
CA ARG A 70 -4.41 -26.99 -6.16
C ARG A 70 -5.00 -25.77 -6.87
N ARG A 71 -4.16 -24.90 -7.43
CA ARG A 71 -4.59 -23.74 -8.25
C ARG A 71 -5.43 -24.13 -9.46
N GLN A 72 -5.38 -25.38 -9.94
CA GLN A 72 -6.22 -25.83 -11.06
C GLN A 72 -7.71 -25.81 -10.73
N THR A 73 -8.07 -26.09 -9.48
CA THR A 73 -9.46 -26.08 -8.99
C THR A 73 -9.92 -24.74 -8.46
N GLU A 74 -9.01 -23.78 -8.29
CA GLU A 74 -9.35 -22.46 -7.77
C GLU A 74 -10.03 -21.60 -8.83
N PRO A 75 -11.10 -20.86 -8.48
CA PRO A 75 -11.71 -19.91 -9.39
C PRO A 75 -10.68 -18.82 -9.73
N MET A 76 -10.44 -18.63 -11.03
CA MET A 76 -9.59 -17.53 -11.50
C MET A 76 -10.39 -16.23 -11.47
N TRP A 77 -10.01 -15.33 -10.57
CA TRP A 77 -10.59 -14.00 -10.47
C TRP A 77 -9.96 -13.05 -11.47
N ARG A 78 -10.68 -12.00 -11.85
CA ARG A 78 -10.10 -10.86 -12.56
C ARG A 78 -9.18 -10.07 -11.65
N ASP A 79 -8.22 -9.40 -12.26
CA ASP A 79 -7.36 -8.40 -11.60
C ASP A 79 -8.15 -7.15 -11.13
N PHE A 80 -9.38 -6.99 -11.62
CA PHE A 80 -10.30 -5.91 -11.28
C PHE A 80 -11.73 -6.43 -11.09
N GLY A 81 -12.36 -6.00 -10.01
CA GLY A 81 -13.74 -6.38 -9.67
C GLY A 81 -13.90 -7.84 -9.23
N PRO A 82 -15.12 -8.23 -8.80
CA PRO A 82 -15.40 -9.54 -8.22
C PRO A 82 -15.86 -10.59 -9.25
N ARG A 83 -15.53 -10.44 -10.55
CA ARG A 83 -15.89 -11.45 -11.55
C ARG A 83 -14.76 -12.45 -11.75
N THR A 84 -15.12 -13.69 -11.99
CA THR A 84 -14.17 -14.71 -12.47
C THR A 84 -13.90 -14.54 -13.97
N ILE A 85 -12.86 -15.21 -14.45
CA ILE A 85 -12.52 -15.35 -15.87
C ILE A 85 -12.35 -16.81 -16.23
N LEU A 86 -12.86 -17.16 -17.41
CA LEU A 86 -12.53 -18.41 -18.09
C LEU A 86 -11.15 -18.23 -18.73
N PRO A 87 -10.10 -18.90 -18.21
CA PRO A 87 -8.79 -18.86 -18.85
C PRO A 87 -8.86 -19.50 -20.23
N ASN A 88 -7.96 -19.09 -21.12
CA ASN A 88 -7.79 -19.72 -22.44
C ASN A 88 -7.05 -21.08 -22.37
N ARG A 89 -7.06 -21.75 -21.21
CA ARG A 89 -6.38 -23.03 -20.99
C ARG A 89 -7.17 -24.14 -21.68
N LYS A 90 -6.46 -25.06 -22.34
CA LYS A 90 -7.06 -26.21 -23.04
C LYS A 90 -7.03 -27.49 -22.20
N ILE A 91 -7.01 -27.36 -20.87
CA ILE A 91 -6.82 -28.46 -19.93
C ILE A 91 -7.95 -28.46 -18.92
N ASP A 92 -8.60 -29.61 -18.77
CA ASP A 92 -9.68 -29.88 -17.82
C ASP A 92 -9.17 -29.90 -16.37
N TYR A 93 -10.10 -29.97 -15.40
CA TYR A 93 -9.75 -30.03 -13.97
C TYR A 93 -8.95 -31.30 -13.62
N THR A 94 -9.12 -32.38 -14.39
CA THR A 94 -8.38 -33.65 -14.24
C THR A 94 -6.99 -33.62 -14.85
N GLY A 95 -6.61 -32.56 -15.57
CA GLY A 95 -5.33 -32.47 -16.28
C GLY A 95 -5.37 -32.96 -17.73
N ASN A 96 -6.51 -33.43 -18.23
CA ASN A 96 -6.66 -33.91 -19.61
C ASN A 96 -6.86 -32.75 -20.61
N SER A 97 -6.45 -32.95 -21.86
CA SER A 97 -6.69 -31.98 -22.93
C SER A 97 -8.16 -31.94 -23.36
N ILE A 98 -8.72 -30.74 -23.50
CA ILE A 98 -10.11 -30.52 -23.90
C ILE A 98 -10.30 -30.88 -25.38
N ASN A 99 -11.38 -31.61 -25.70
CA ASN A 99 -11.78 -31.90 -27.08
C ASN A 99 -11.96 -30.60 -27.91
N ALA A 100 -11.60 -30.63 -29.20
CA ALA A 100 -11.66 -29.47 -30.09
C ALA A 100 -13.01 -28.74 -30.10
N LYS A 101 -14.13 -29.49 -30.08
CA LYS A 101 -15.49 -28.91 -30.00
C LYS A 101 -15.71 -28.10 -28.72
N ASN A 102 -15.31 -28.65 -27.58
CA ASN A 102 -15.44 -28.02 -26.28
C ASN A 102 -14.48 -26.83 -26.15
N ALA A 103 -13.25 -26.94 -26.67
CA ALA A 103 -12.29 -25.85 -26.69
C ALA A 103 -12.81 -24.63 -27.47
N LEU A 104 -13.48 -24.85 -28.60
CA LEU A 104 -14.14 -23.79 -29.37
C LEU A 104 -15.28 -23.14 -28.58
N LEU A 105 -16.12 -23.96 -27.92
CA LEU A 105 -17.20 -23.48 -27.06
C LEU A 105 -16.66 -22.61 -25.91
N PHE A 106 -15.64 -23.07 -25.19
CA PHE A 106 -15.01 -22.31 -24.11
C PHE A 106 -14.33 -21.03 -24.61
N SER A 107 -13.75 -21.04 -25.80
CA SER A 107 -13.22 -19.83 -26.43
C SER A 107 -14.32 -18.79 -26.68
N ARG A 108 -15.47 -19.21 -27.21
CA ARG A 108 -16.66 -18.35 -27.41
C ARG A 108 -17.19 -17.82 -26.07
N LEU A 109 -17.36 -18.68 -25.07
CA LEU A 109 -17.81 -18.28 -23.74
C LEU A 109 -16.83 -17.31 -23.08
N SER A 110 -15.52 -17.52 -23.20
CA SER A 110 -14.51 -16.62 -22.66
C SER A 110 -14.57 -15.25 -23.33
N LYS A 111 -14.81 -15.19 -24.65
CA LYS A 111 -15.03 -13.92 -25.37
C LYS A 111 -16.29 -13.19 -24.87
N ILE A 112 -17.39 -13.90 -24.67
CA ILE A 112 -18.64 -13.34 -24.13
C ILE A 112 -18.42 -12.84 -22.71
N GLN A 113 -17.80 -13.64 -21.84
CA GLN A 113 -17.55 -13.26 -20.46
C GLN A 113 -16.63 -12.04 -20.34
N ARG A 114 -15.59 -11.93 -21.20
CA ARG A 114 -14.68 -10.77 -21.23
C ARG A 114 -15.35 -9.47 -21.67
N SER A 115 -16.56 -9.51 -22.23
CA SER A 115 -17.30 -8.30 -22.56
C SER A 115 -17.46 -7.41 -21.30
N LEU A 116 -17.18 -6.13 -21.47
CA LEU A 116 -17.27 -5.13 -20.41
C LEU A 116 -18.69 -4.57 -20.45
N ILE A 117 -19.51 -5.03 -19.51
CA ILE A 117 -20.95 -4.74 -19.50
C ILE A 117 -21.19 -3.38 -18.87
N THR A 118 -20.51 -3.09 -17.76
CA THR A 118 -20.72 -1.83 -17.02
C THR A 118 -19.67 -0.77 -17.36
N SER A 119 -20.07 0.50 -17.28
CA SER A 119 -19.15 1.64 -17.43
C SER A 119 -18.06 1.65 -16.36
N LEU A 120 -18.39 1.20 -15.14
CA LEU A 120 -17.44 1.05 -14.04
C LEU A 120 -16.39 -0.02 -14.34
N GLU A 121 -16.79 -1.21 -14.82
CA GLU A 121 -15.84 -2.26 -15.21
C GLU A 121 -14.92 -1.80 -16.34
N ARG A 122 -15.46 -1.07 -17.33
CA ARG A 122 -14.65 -0.50 -18.41
C ARG A 122 -13.58 0.47 -17.89
N ASN A 123 -13.96 1.33 -16.96
CA ASN A 123 -13.04 2.28 -16.33
C ASN A 123 -11.94 1.55 -15.53
N LEU A 124 -12.30 0.58 -14.69
CA LEU A 124 -11.33 -0.20 -13.92
C LEU A 124 -10.37 -0.99 -14.82
N TRP A 125 -10.89 -1.55 -15.91
CA TRP A 125 -10.10 -2.28 -16.91
C TRP A 125 -9.05 -1.38 -17.57
N GLU A 126 -9.40 -0.14 -17.92
CA GLU A 126 -8.47 0.83 -18.49
C GLU A 126 -7.43 1.30 -17.46
N ALA A 127 -7.86 1.51 -16.21
CA ALA A 127 -7.03 2.10 -15.18
C ALA A 127 -5.99 1.15 -14.58
N LYS A 128 -6.32 -0.13 -14.38
CA LYS A 128 -5.43 -1.12 -13.74
C LYS A 128 -4.05 -1.24 -14.44
N PRO A 129 -3.95 -1.42 -15.77
CA PRO A 129 -2.65 -1.53 -16.44
C PRO A 129 -1.87 -0.21 -16.37
N LYS A 130 -2.54 0.93 -16.50
CA LYS A 130 -1.92 2.26 -16.38
C LYS A 130 -1.34 2.48 -14.98
N LEU A 131 -2.09 2.15 -13.93
CA LEU A 131 -1.58 2.19 -12.56
C LEU A 131 -0.33 1.30 -12.38
N LYS A 132 -0.39 0.07 -12.89
CA LYS A 132 0.76 -0.87 -12.83
C LYS A 132 1.99 -0.30 -13.53
N MET A 133 1.82 0.35 -14.68
CA MET A 133 2.89 1.01 -15.43
C MET A 133 3.53 2.17 -14.65
N VAL A 134 2.71 3.04 -14.03
CA VAL A 134 3.25 4.18 -13.25
C VAL A 134 4.00 3.67 -12.01
N ILE A 135 3.48 2.64 -11.35
CA ILE A 135 4.11 2.01 -10.19
C ILE A 135 5.45 1.36 -10.55
N SER A 136 5.51 0.65 -11.67
CA SER A 136 6.76 0.05 -12.14
C SER A 136 7.80 1.09 -12.49
N LYS A 137 7.42 2.22 -13.10
CA LYS A 137 8.34 3.35 -13.37
C LYS A 137 8.92 3.95 -12.08
N LEU A 138 8.14 3.99 -11.01
CA LEU A 138 8.55 4.56 -9.72
C LEU A 138 9.24 3.56 -8.78
N ASN A 139 9.30 2.28 -9.16
CA ASN A 139 9.80 1.16 -8.35
C ASN A 139 9.16 1.12 -6.95
N LEU A 140 7.83 1.23 -6.90
CA LEU A 140 7.09 1.20 -5.64
C LEU A 140 6.71 -0.24 -5.24
N PRO A 141 6.67 -0.54 -3.94
CA PRO A 141 6.33 -1.86 -3.43
C PRO A 141 4.83 -2.18 -3.57
N GLU A 142 4.49 -3.48 -3.56
CA GLU A 142 3.14 -3.98 -3.84
C GLU A 142 2.09 -3.47 -2.83
N TYR A 143 2.44 -3.24 -1.56
CA TYR A 143 1.49 -2.71 -0.58
C TYR A 143 1.00 -1.30 -0.94
N VAL A 144 1.85 -0.46 -1.56
CA VAL A 144 1.44 0.88 -2.05
C VAL A 144 0.54 0.75 -3.27
N LYS A 145 0.77 -0.27 -4.11
CA LYS A 145 -0.09 -0.58 -5.25
C LYS A 145 -1.49 -0.97 -4.81
N ASP A 146 -1.60 -1.81 -3.79
CA ASP A 146 -2.87 -2.29 -3.28
C ASP A 146 -3.69 -1.16 -2.64
N THR A 147 -3.04 -0.29 -1.86
CA THR A 147 -3.72 0.87 -1.28
C THR A 147 -4.12 1.90 -2.34
N ALA A 148 -3.26 2.17 -3.33
CA ALA A 148 -3.59 3.03 -4.46
C ALA A 148 -4.77 2.48 -5.26
N TRP A 149 -4.79 1.17 -5.51
CA TRP A 149 -5.88 0.50 -6.22
C TRP A 149 -7.19 0.54 -5.43
N ARG A 150 -7.13 0.33 -4.11
CA ARG A 150 -8.30 0.44 -3.23
C ARG A 150 -8.90 1.85 -3.26
N ILE A 151 -8.07 2.89 -3.16
CA ILE A 151 -8.50 4.28 -3.27
C ILE A 151 -9.17 4.52 -4.63
N TYR A 152 -8.53 4.10 -5.72
CA TYR A 152 -9.06 4.27 -7.08
C TYR A 152 -10.41 3.56 -7.29
N CYS A 153 -10.59 2.37 -6.73
CA CYS A 153 -11.86 1.64 -6.79
C CYS A 153 -12.99 2.44 -6.12
N GLU A 154 -12.75 3.09 -4.99
CA GLU A 154 -13.75 3.96 -4.35
C GLU A 154 -14.03 5.21 -5.18
N VAL A 155 -13.02 5.82 -5.81
CA VAL A 155 -13.21 6.93 -6.78
C VAL A 155 -14.17 6.52 -7.90
N ALA A 156 -13.94 5.34 -8.49
CA ALA A 156 -14.73 4.84 -9.60
C ALA A 156 -16.16 4.49 -9.17
N LYS A 157 -16.35 3.89 -7.99
CA LYS A 157 -17.69 3.61 -7.41
C LYS A 157 -18.51 4.88 -7.21
N LYS A 158 -17.87 5.96 -6.76
CA LYS A 158 -18.49 7.28 -6.61
C LYS A 158 -18.67 8.07 -7.90
N LYS A 159 -18.25 7.53 -9.04
CA LYS A 159 -18.33 8.18 -10.36
C LYS A 159 -17.60 9.53 -10.44
N LEU A 160 -16.59 9.77 -9.59
CA LEU A 160 -15.81 11.03 -9.60
C LEU A 160 -14.96 11.20 -10.86
N THR A 161 -14.72 10.10 -11.58
CA THR A 161 -14.00 10.04 -12.85
C THR A 161 -14.83 10.54 -14.04
N MET A 162 -16.16 10.66 -13.91
CA MET A 162 -17.01 11.04 -15.04
C MET A 162 -16.76 12.50 -15.44
N GLY A 163 -16.42 12.74 -16.70
CA GLY A 163 -16.09 14.08 -17.23
C GLY A 163 -14.71 14.60 -16.83
N ARG A 164 -13.82 13.76 -16.30
CA ARG A 164 -12.47 14.12 -15.86
C ARG A 164 -11.46 13.08 -16.36
N SER A 165 -10.17 13.42 -16.33
CA SER A 165 -9.12 12.50 -16.78
C SER A 165 -8.96 11.32 -15.82
N ILE A 166 -9.06 10.11 -16.37
CA ILE A 166 -8.78 8.85 -15.66
C ILE A 166 -7.33 8.86 -15.16
N ASP A 167 -6.40 9.29 -16.01
CA ASP A 167 -4.97 9.30 -15.69
C ASP A 167 -4.65 10.23 -14.51
N GLY A 168 -5.37 11.35 -14.38
CA GLY A 168 -5.23 12.26 -13.23
C GLY A 168 -5.62 11.59 -11.93
N PHE A 169 -6.75 10.85 -11.91
CA PHE A 169 -7.18 10.10 -10.72
C PHE A 169 -6.26 8.93 -10.39
N ILE A 170 -5.68 8.26 -11.39
CA ILE A 170 -4.69 7.21 -11.18
C ILE A 170 -3.44 7.78 -10.48
N ALA A 171 -2.88 8.86 -11.03
CA ALA A 171 -1.72 9.53 -10.47
C ALA A 171 -2.00 10.09 -9.06
N ALA A 172 -3.17 10.68 -8.85
CA ALA A 172 -3.59 11.22 -7.57
C ALA A 172 -3.84 10.13 -6.51
N SER A 173 -4.45 9.00 -6.89
CA SER A 173 -4.65 7.85 -6.00
C SER A 173 -3.32 7.23 -5.59
N LEU A 174 -2.38 7.14 -6.53
CA LEU A 174 -1.02 6.66 -6.26
C LEU A 174 -0.28 7.60 -5.30
N TYR A 175 -0.35 8.91 -5.53
CA TYR A 175 0.27 9.89 -4.64
C TYR A 175 -0.38 9.88 -3.25
N ALA A 176 -1.69 9.75 -3.14
CA ALA A 176 -2.36 9.59 -1.85
C ALA A 176 -1.85 8.35 -1.11
N ALA A 177 -1.70 7.21 -1.78
CA ALA A 177 -1.15 5.99 -1.21
C ALA A 177 0.30 6.15 -0.73
N ILE A 178 1.16 6.78 -1.54
CA ILE A 178 2.54 7.13 -1.16
C ILE A 178 2.57 7.91 0.15
N ARG A 179 1.61 8.83 0.34
CA ARG A 179 1.53 9.71 1.52
C ARG A 179 0.91 9.07 2.74
N ILE A 180 0.02 8.10 2.55
CA ILE A 180 -0.48 7.26 3.64
C ILE A 180 0.65 6.38 4.19
N HIS A 181 1.52 5.87 3.32
CA HIS A 181 2.66 5.03 3.68
C HIS A 181 3.98 5.80 3.93
N GLU A 182 3.95 7.14 3.94
CA GLU A 182 5.10 8.01 4.21
C GLU A 182 6.34 7.73 3.34
N PHE A 183 6.15 7.26 2.11
CA PHE A 183 7.25 6.93 1.22
C PHE A 183 7.88 8.22 0.64
N PRO A 184 9.24 8.32 0.51
CA PRO A 184 9.95 9.56 0.13
C PRO A 184 9.82 9.95 -1.36
N LYS A 185 8.61 9.95 -1.90
CA LYS A 185 8.33 10.39 -3.27
C LYS A 185 7.59 11.72 -3.28
N VAL A 186 7.98 12.52 -4.23
CA VAL A 186 7.50 13.88 -4.45
C VAL A 186 6.45 13.85 -5.54
N LEU A 187 5.53 14.81 -5.53
CA LEU A 187 4.49 14.89 -6.56
C LEU A 187 5.05 14.97 -7.98
N ASP A 188 6.15 15.71 -8.16
CA ASP A 188 6.83 15.83 -9.46
C ASP A 188 7.31 14.48 -10.00
N ASP A 189 7.74 13.55 -9.14
CA ASP A 189 8.09 12.20 -9.60
C ASP A 189 6.88 11.49 -10.23
N VAL A 190 5.69 11.70 -9.66
CA VAL A 190 4.44 11.10 -10.15
C VAL A 190 3.97 11.80 -11.42
N VAL A 191 4.13 13.12 -11.51
CA VAL A 191 3.87 13.90 -12.72
C VAL A 191 4.70 13.34 -13.88
N ASP A 192 6.01 13.19 -13.67
CA ASP A 192 6.93 12.70 -14.69
C ASP A 192 6.63 11.25 -15.09
N ALA A 193 6.32 10.38 -14.12
CA ALA A 193 6.02 8.98 -14.40
C ALA A 193 4.69 8.78 -15.15
N SER A 194 3.67 9.57 -14.81
CA SER A 194 2.32 9.49 -15.37
C SER A 194 2.13 10.32 -16.65
N MET A 195 3.04 11.26 -16.94
CA MET A 195 2.91 12.24 -18.04
C MET A 195 1.61 13.06 -17.95
N THR A 196 1.07 13.24 -16.75
CA THR A 196 -0.14 14.04 -16.52
C THR A 196 0.21 15.40 -15.94
N PRO A 197 -0.47 16.48 -16.35
CA PRO A 197 -0.09 17.81 -15.91
C PRO A 197 -0.37 18.01 -14.42
N ARG A 198 0.55 18.69 -13.72
CA ARG A 198 0.52 18.89 -12.27
C ARG A 198 -0.83 19.39 -11.73
N HIS A 199 -1.50 20.30 -12.43
CA HIS A 199 -2.78 20.88 -12.01
C HIS A 199 -3.93 19.86 -12.00
N THR A 200 -3.96 18.89 -12.92
CA THR A 200 -5.02 17.87 -12.95
C THR A 200 -4.85 16.87 -11.81
N ILE A 201 -3.60 16.50 -11.50
CA ILE A 201 -3.28 15.63 -10.36
C ILE A 201 -3.67 16.32 -9.06
N PHE A 202 -3.35 17.61 -8.88
CA PHE A 202 -3.77 18.34 -7.67
C PHE A 202 -5.29 18.41 -7.51
N ARG A 203 -6.02 18.75 -8.58
CA ARG A 203 -7.48 18.84 -8.53
C ARG A 203 -8.13 17.50 -8.14
N SER A 204 -7.62 16.40 -8.70
CA SER A 204 -8.09 15.05 -8.37
C SER A 204 -7.67 14.61 -6.97
N LEU A 205 -6.46 14.95 -6.52
CA LEU A 205 -5.99 14.73 -5.14
C LEU A 205 -6.89 15.39 -4.10
N SER A 206 -7.24 16.66 -4.31
CA SER A 206 -8.09 17.40 -3.39
C SER A 206 -9.45 16.72 -3.20
N LEU A 207 -10.01 16.16 -4.27
CA LEU A 207 -11.28 15.41 -4.21
C LEU A 207 -11.11 14.09 -3.46
N ILE A 208 -10.02 13.34 -3.74
CA ILE A 208 -9.73 12.09 -3.03
C ILE A 208 -9.58 12.32 -1.53
N ILE A 209 -8.82 13.35 -1.15
CA ILE A 209 -8.58 13.68 0.26
C ILE A 209 -9.89 14.08 0.95
N LYS A 210 -10.75 14.84 0.28
CA LYS A 210 -12.02 15.33 0.85
C LYS A 210 -13.09 14.25 0.94
N GLU A 211 -13.23 13.42 -0.09
CA GLU A 211 -14.41 12.56 -0.25
C GLU A 211 -14.13 11.07 0.01
N ILE A 212 -12.91 10.57 -0.18
CA ILE A 212 -12.61 9.13 -0.19
C ILE A 212 -11.80 8.71 1.02
N LEU A 213 -10.77 9.47 1.39
CA LEU A 213 -9.93 9.13 2.55
C LEU A 213 -10.71 9.01 3.86
N PRO A 214 -11.71 9.88 4.15
CA PRO A 214 -12.53 9.74 5.35
C PRO A 214 -13.33 8.43 5.38
N GLU A 215 -13.84 7.97 4.24
CA GLU A 215 -14.63 6.73 4.16
C GLU A 215 -13.78 5.48 4.38
N LEU A 216 -12.54 5.52 3.88
CA LEU A 216 -11.57 4.44 4.06
C LEU A 216 -10.87 4.49 5.42
N ASN A 217 -11.17 5.50 6.26
CA ASN A 217 -10.47 5.78 7.53
C ASN A 217 -8.94 5.87 7.35
N LEU A 218 -8.48 6.45 6.23
CA LEU A 218 -7.05 6.60 5.92
C LEU A 218 -6.58 8.02 6.23
N LYS A 219 -5.43 8.13 6.91
CA LYS A 219 -4.83 9.41 7.26
C LYS A 219 -3.83 9.86 6.19
N TYR A 220 -3.99 11.09 5.73
CA TYR A 220 -3.05 11.73 4.81
C TYR A 220 -1.99 12.50 5.58
N HIS A 221 -0.73 12.07 5.50
CA HIS A 221 0.38 12.72 6.21
C HIS A 221 1.04 13.81 5.34
N PRO A 222 1.46 14.96 5.90
CA PRO A 222 2.26 15.99 5.22
C PRO A 222 3.64 15.45 4.76
N ILE A 223 4.38 16.21 3.92
CA ILE A 223 5.68 15.75 3.43
C ILE A 223 6.66 15.82 4.59
N THR A 224 7.24 14.69 4.96
CA THR A 224 8.33 14.61 5.93
C THR A 224 9.65 14.95 5.25
N THR A 225 10.31 15.99 5.77
CA THR A 225 11.62 16.46 5.27
C THR A 225 12.73 15.44 5.51
N GLU A 226 12.63 14.65 6.58
CA GLU A 226 13.64 13.68 6.99
C GLU A 226 13.90 12.60 5.94
N HIS A 227 12.85 11.98 5.41
CA HIS A 227 13.02 10.94 4.38
C HIS A 227 13.54 11.50 3.05
N LEU A 228 13.30 12.78 2.76
CA LEU A 228 13.87 13.45 1.60
C LEU A 228 15.38 13.63 1.74
N VAL A 229 15.89 13.85 2.96
CA VAL A 229 17.34 14.00 3.20
C VAL A 229 18.08 12.73 2.78
N TYR A 230 17.61 11.56 3.24
CA TYR A 230 18.21 10.28 2.86
C TYR A 230 18.11 10.01 1.37
N ARG A 231 16.95 10.30 0.75
CA ARG A 231 16.78 10.12 -0.69
C ARG A 231 17.74 10.99 -1.50
N PHE A 232 17.81 12.28 -1.22
CA PHE A 232 18.69 13.20 -1.94
C PHE A 232 20.17 12.87 -1.68
N GLY A 233 20.52 12.47 -0.46
CA GLY A 233 21.85 11.99 -0.11
C GLY A 233 22.26 10.77 -0.91
N ASN A 234 21.37 9.79 -1.07
CA ASN A 234 21.61 8.59 -1.88
C ASN A 234 21.76 8.92 -3.36
N ASN A 235 20.92 9.80 -3.91
CA ASN A 235 21.03 10.24 -5.31
C ASN A 235 22.36 10.97 -5.59
N LEU A 236 22.94 11.63 -4.58
CA LEU A 236 24.24 12.30 -4.65
C LEU A 236 25.42 11.40 -4.24
N ASN A 237 25.18 10.12 -3.96
CA ASN A 237 26.17 9.16 -3.45
C ASN A 237 26.92 9.67 -2.21
N LEU A 238 26.23 10.37 -1.30
CA LEU A 238 26.82 10.86 -0.06
C LEU A 238 26.95 9.73 0.96
N PRO A 239 28.06 9.66 1.71
CA PRO A 239 28.21 8.70 2.79
C PRO A 239 27.17 8.94 3.88
N ILE A 240 26.73 7.86 4.52
CA ILE A 240 25.68 7.88 5.54
C ILE A 240 25.97 8.83 6.71
N ASN A 241 27.24 9.04 7.06
CA ASN A 241 27.65 9.95 8.14
C ASN A 241 27.19 11.39 7.85
N ILE A 242 27.41 11.88 6.63
CA ILE A 242 26.99 13.22 6.20
C ILE A 242 25.46 13.33 6.19
N GLN A 243 24.76 12.26 5.82
CA GLN A 243 23.29 12.24 5.82
C GLN A 243 22.72 12.27 7.25
N ARG A 244 23.39 11.60 8.21
CA ARG A 244 23.02 11.66 9.64
C ARG A 244 23.25 13.04 10.23
N ASP A 245 24.41 13.65 9.94
CA ASP A 245 24.69 15.03 10.34
C ASP A 245 23.63 15.98 9.76
N ALA A 246 23.18 15.74 8.52
CA ALA A 246 22.14 16.53 7.87
C ALA A 246 20.81 16.43 8.60
N LEU A 247 20.46 15.26 9.11
CA LEU A 247 19.27 15.13 9.94
C LEU A 247 19.41 15.80 11.29
N ASN A 248 20.58 15.76 11.92
CA ASN A 248 20.81 16.47 13.17
C ASN A 248 20.62 17.99 12.99
N LEU A 249 21.17 18.56 11.91
CA LEU A 249 20.96 19.98 11.59
C LEU A 249 19.50 20.28 11.26
N LEU A 250 18.83 19.40 10.49
CA LEU A 250 17.41 19.53 10.19
C LEU A 250 16.56 19.54 11.48
N ALA A 251 16.90 18.70 12.47
CA ALA A 251 16.24 18.64 13.77
C ALA A 251 16.49 19.87 14.66
N ILE A 252 17.57 20.61 14.42
CA ILE A 252 17.82 21.90 15.06
C ILE A 252 17.01 22.99 14.37
N VAL A 253 17.04 23.03 13.02
CA VAL A 253 16.27 23.99 12.21
C VAL A 253 14.77 23.83 12.44
N SER A 254 14.29 22.60 12.63
CA SER A 254 12.88 22.28 12.84
C SER A 254 12.30 22.88 14.11
N LYS A 255 13.12 23.09 15.15
CA LYS A 255 12.67 23.75 16.38
C LYS A 255 12.31 25.21 16.14
N ASN A 256 12.95 25.86 15.17
CA ASN A 256 12.75 27.27 14.85
C ASN A 256 11.65 27.44 13.78
N LYS A 257 10.40 27.52 14.26
CA LYS A 257 9.20 27.62 13.42
C LYS A 257 9.23 28.72 12.35
N SER A 258 9.89 29.85 12.62
CA SER A 258 9.97 30.98 11.68
C SER A 258 10.70 30.65 10.37
N ILE A 259 11.59 29.65 10.39
CA ILE A 259 12.45 29.35 9.23
C ILE A 259 11.73 28.49 8.20
N TRP A 260 10.77 27.65 8.61
CA TRP A 260 10.14 26.65 7.74
C TRP A 260 8.66 26.90 7.40
N ILE A 261 7.98 27.83 8.08
CA ILE A 261 6.52 28.00 7.93
C ILE A 261 6.24 28.55 6.54
N GLY A 262 5.31 27.90 5.83
CA GLY A 262 4.90 28.30 4.48
C GLY A 262 5.96 28.10 3.39
N LYS A 263 7.08 27.42 3.70
CA LYS A 263 8.17 27.18 2.75
C LYS A 263 8.23 25.72 2.32
N ASP A 264 8.71 25.50 1.10
CA ASP A 264 8.78 24.15 0.55
C ASP A 264 9.75 23.24 1.34
N PRO A 265 9.28 22.07 1.80
CA PRO A 265 10.09 21.13 2.59
C PRO A 265 11.29 20.58 1.80
N LYS A 266 11.14 20.44 0.47
CA LYS A 266 12.25 20.00 -0.40
C LYS A 266 13.44 20.96 -0.35
N GLY A 267 13.16 22.26 -0.35
CA GLY A 267 14.19 23.30 -0.36
C GLY A 267 14.97 23.31 0.94
N LEU A 268 14.28 23.06 2.06
CA LEU A 268 14.92 22.89 3.37
C LEU A 268 15.82 21.66 3.37
N ALA A 269 15.31 20.48 3.00
CA ALA A 269 16.09 19.25 2.95
C ALA A 269 17.37 19.40 2.09
N ALA A 270 17.23 19.99 0.90
CA ALA A 270 18.36 20.29 0.02
C ALA A 270 19.38 21.26 0.67
N SER A 271 18.92 22.38 1.22
CA SER A 271 19.82 23.37 1.83
C SER A 271 20.62 22.83 3.01
N VAL A 272 20.03 21.96 3.82
CA VAL A 272 20.70 21.30 4.95
C VAL A 272 21.79 20.34 4.47
N ILE A 273 21.50 19.51 3.46
CA ILE A 273 22.51 18.63 2.84
C ILE A 273 23.69 19.45 2.29
N TYR A 274 23.41 20.55 1.59
CA TYR A 274 24.45 21.39 1.01
C TYR A 274 25.41 21.97 2.07
N LEU A 275 24.86 22.48 3.18
CA LEU A 275 25.65 23.08 4.24
C LEU A 275 26.60 22.07 4.87
N ILE A 276 26.13 20.85 5.13
CA ILE A 276 26.94 19.82 5.79
C ILE A 276 27.92 19.18 4.83
N ALA A 277 27.53 18.96 3.58
CA ALA A 277 28.48 18.56 2.55
C ALA A 277 29.62 19.57 2.44
N LYS A 278 29.31 20.88 2.52
CA LYS A 278 30.32 21.93 2.53
C LYS A 278 31.21 21.90 3.77
N GLN A 279 30.65 21.66 4.97
CA GLN A 279 31.43 21.51 6.20
C GLN A 279 32.38 20.31 6.14
N ASN A 280 31.96 19.21 5.54
CA ASN A 280 32.73 17.98 5.37
C ASN A 280 33.62 17.99 4.10
N ASN A 281 33.91 19.16 3.53
CA ASN A 281 34.76 19.36 2.34
C ASN A 281 34.35 18.55 1.09
N ARG A 282 33.08 18.15 0.97
CA ARG A 282 32.54 17.52 -0.24
C ARG A 282 32.10 18.59 -1.22
N LYS A 283 32.69 18.55 -2.43
CA LYS A 283 32.36 19.45 -3.52
C LYS A 283 31.03 19.01 -4.16
N ILE A 284 29.93 19.65 -3.77
CA ILE A 284 28.62 19.50 -4.41
C ILE A 284 28.26 20.85 -5.02
N THR A 285 27.86 20.86 -6.29
CA THR A 285 27.38 22.10 -6.91
C THR A 285 25.92 22.36 -6.51
N GLN A 286 25.56 23.64 -6.40
CA GLN A 286 24.18 24.02 -6.14
C GLN A 286 23.24 23.60 -7.29
N LYS A 287 23.78 23.49 -8.51
CA LYS A 287 23.03 23.07 -9.70
C LYS A 287 22.59 21.61 -9.59
N ASP A 288 23.52 20.73 -9.25
CA ASP A 288 23.25 19.29 -9.13
C ASP A 288 22.24 18.99 -8.02
N LEU A 289 22.35 19.72 -6.91
CA LEU A 289 21.41 19.55 -5.81
C LEU A 289 20.02 20.13 -6.14
N ALA A 290 19.97 21.26 -6.84
CA ALA A 290 18.73 21.88 -7.27
C ALA A 290 17.97 21.00 -8.29
N SER A 291 18.69 20.36 -9.23
CA SER A 291 18.10 19.45 -10.20
C SER A 291 17.52 18.19 -9.53
N ILE A 292 18.26 17.58 -8.59
CA ILE A 292 17.79 16.40 -7.85
C ILE A 292 16.57 16.71 -6.96
N ALA A 293 16.55 17.89 -6.34
CA ALA A 293 15.42 18.29 -5.50
C ALA A 293 14.21 18.80 -6.31
N GLY A 294 14.39 19.06 -7.61
CA GLY A 294 13.37 19.64 -8.49
C GLY A 294 12.99 21.06 -8.08
N ILE A 295 13.98 21.92 -7.79
CA ILE A 295 13.79 23.32 -7.39
C ILE A 295 14.80 24.21 -8.12
N THR A 296 14.57 25.52 -8.14
CA THR A 296 15.48 26.46 -8.79
C THR A 296 16.70 26.79 -7.91
N GLU A 297 17.86 27.06 -8.51
CA GLU A 297 19.07 27.44 -7.77
C GLU A 297 18.84 28.66 -6.84
N VAL A 298 18.02 29.61 -7.27
CA VAL A 298 17.70 30.83 -6.51
C VAL A 298 17.00 30.48 -5.20
N THR A 299 16.05 29.56 -5.22
CA THR A 299 15.37 29.11 -4.00
C THR A 299 16.33 28.41 -3.05
N LEU A 300 17.22 27.55 -3.57
CA LEU A 300 18.24 26.88 -2.75
C LEU A 300 19.15 27.90 -2.06
N ARG A 301 19.62 28.93 -2.77
CA ARG A 301 20.43 30.03 -2.21
C ARG A 301 19.70 30.81 -1.12
N SER A 302 18.42 31.13 -1.35
CA SER A 302 17.59 31.79 -0.34
C SER A 302 17.49 30.96 0.95
N ARG A 303 17.25 29.65 0.83
CA ARG A 303 17.15 28.75 2.01
C ARG A 303 18.47 28.61 2.76
N ILE A 304 19.58 28.51 2.03
CA ILE A 304 20.92 28.49 2.64
C ILE A 304 21.17 29.77 3.44
N LYS A 305 20.79 30.94 2.91
CA LYS A 305 20.93 32.22 3.61
C LYS A 305 20.07 32.27 4.88
N ASP A 306 18.85 31.74 4.82
CA ASP A 306 17.95 31.67 5.99
C ASP A 306 18.55 30.81 7.11
N ILE A 307 19.07 29.62 6.77
CA ILE A 307 19.68 28.71 7.76
C ILE A 307 20.96 29.32 8.35
N LYS A 308 21.78 29.98 7.53
CA LYS A 308 23.00 30.65 8.00
C LYS A 308 22.77 31.82 8.93
N LYS A 309 21.61 32.48 8.87
CA LYS A 309 21.26 33.55 9.84
C LYS A 309 20.95 32.99 11.22
N MET A 310 20.66 31.69 11.31
CA MET A 310 20.34 31.00 12.56
C MET A 310 21.59 30.49 13.27
N THR A 311 22.59 30.05 12.50
CA THR A 311 23.88 29.55 12.98
C THR A 311 24.87 30.67 13.17
#